data_AF-A0A6H5J7X6-F1
#
_entry.id   AF-A0A6H5J7X6-F1
#
_cell.length_a   1.000
_cell.length_b   1.000
_cell.length_c   1.000
_cell.angle_alpha   90.00
_cell.angle_beta   90.00
_cell.angle_gamma   90.00
#
_symmetry.space_group_name_H-M   'P 1'
#
loop_
_entity.id
_entity.type
_entity.pdbx_description
1 polymer ?
#
loop_
_entity_poly.entity_id
_entity_poly.type
_entity_poly.pdbx_seq_one_letter_code
_entity_poly.pdbx_strand_id
1 'polypeptide(L)'
;MALTYREQQMAETKERLRWAEKLEAVQSSWETYTKCDPRPDTASEKALNTFLSQGADEEARANTTESTELEQAMERCVYGESIAADLLNDIGQSLENGDISRMARNEKFLELLRGLSFDKIDFATAHLLSHWDSLSGGDEDFDRTCMTAGGIRFGVWVNVSLKGFRMKTVDFAAAGMSTDVPRPLSGASVAVRNIFVPYRFVRNQGNSNGNSNNDSIGAGRVPGTSVVGDDADGSNANTAPGVVPNDGSAQKVEIAQLRTRNL
;
A
#
# COMPACT_ATOMS: atom_id res chain seq x y z
N MET A 1 -14.93 -33.35 -43.63
CA MET A 1 -13.48 -33.58 -43.50
C MET A 1 -12.63 -32.32 -43.23
N ALA A 2 -13.11 -31.09 -43.48
CA ALA A 2 -12.30 -29.88 -43.23
C ALA A 2 -12.37 -29.33 -41.79
N LEU A 3 -13.44 -29.62 -41.03
CA LEU A 3 -13.61 -29.17 -39.63
C LEU A 3 -12.57 -29.82 -38.69
N THR A 4 -12.24 -31.08 -38.91
CA THR A 4 -11.29 -31.86 -38.10
C THR A 4 -9.85 -31.34 -38.21
N TYR A 5 -9.43 -30.83 -39.37
CA TYR A 5 -8.09 -30.26 -39.55
C TYR A 5 -7.91 -28.95 -38.80
N ARG A 6 -8.95 -28.10 -38.79
CA ARG A 6 -8.94 -26.82 -38.07
C ARG A 6 -8.95 -27.03 -36.56
N GLU A 7 -9.69 -28.02 -36.07
CA GLU A 7 -9.69 -28.43 -34.67
C GLU A 7 -8.33 -28.99 -34.23
N GLN A 8 -7.68 -29.80 -35.07
CA GLN A 8 -6.32 -30.28 -34.81
C GLN A 8 -5.29 -29.14 -34.74
N GLN A 9 -5.37 -28.17 -35.66
CA GLN A 9 -4.50 -26.99 -35.64
C GLN A 9 -4.72 -26.11 -34.40
N MET A 10 -5.96 -25.97 -33.93
CA MET A 10 -6.27 -25.24 -32.69
C MET A 10 -5.76 -25.97 -31.45
N ALA A 11 -5.85 -27.31 -31.42
CA ALA A 11 -5.32 -28.11 -30.32
C ALA A 11 -3.78 -28.02 -30.25
N GLU A 12 -3.10 -28.14 -31.39
CA GLU A 12 -1.64 -28.03 -31.50
C GLU A 12 -1.14 -26.64 -31.09
N THR A 13 -1.81 -25.57 -31.55
CA THR A 13 -1.48 -24.19 -31.14
C THR A 13 -1.69 -23.98 -29.65
N LYS A 14 -2.77 -24.52 -29.06
CA LYS A 14 -3.01 -24.46 -27.61
C LYS A 14 -1.94 -25.20 -26.80
N GLU A 15 -1.47 -26.35 -27.27
CA GLU A 15 -0.36 -27.06 -26.62
C GLU A 15 0.96 -26.30 -26.73
N ARG A 16 1.25 -25.68 -27.89
CA ARG A 16 2.44 -24.84 -28.05
C ARG A 16 2.41 -23.62 -27.12
N LEU A 17 1.24 -22.98 -26.95
CA LEU A 17 1.07 -21.87 -26.01
C LEU A 17 1.32 -22.32 -24.57
N ARG A 18 0.72 -23.44 -24.14
CA ARG A 18 0.95 -23.99 -22.79
C ARG A 18 2.41 -24.35 -22.54
N TRP A 19 3.12 -24.85 -23.56
CA TRP A 19 4.54 -25.16 -23.44
C TRP A 19 5.39 -23.89 -23.34
N ALA A 20 5.05 -22.86 -24.11
CA ALA A 20 5.71 -21.55 -24.04
C ALA A 20 5.51 -20.90 -22.66
N GLU A 21 4.28 -20.90 -22.13
CA GLU A 21 3.97 -20.40 -20.78
C GLU A 21 4.78 -21.13 -19.70
N LYS A 22 4.89 -22.46 -19.80
CA LYS A 22 5.71 -23.25 -18.86
C LYS A 22 7.19 -22.89 -18.94
N LEU A 23 7.72 -22.68 -20.15
CA LEU A 23 9.11 -22.30 -20.35
C LEU A 23 9.40 -20.90 -19.76
N GLU A 24 8.48 -19.96 -19.98
CA GLU A 24 8.57 -18.61 -19.42
C GLU A 24 8.51 -18.65 -17.89
N ALA A 25 7.63 -19.46 -17.30
CA ALA A 25 7.55 -19.65 -15.86
C ALA A 25 8.85 -20.24 -15.26
N VAL A 26 9.45 -21.22 -15.93
CA VAL A 26 10.74 -21.81 -15.53
C VAL A 26 11.88 -20.80 -15.65
N GLN A 27 11.91 -20.02 -16.72
CA GLN A 27 12.94 -19.01 -16.94
C GLN A 27 12.83 -17.88 -15.92
N SER A 28 11.63 -17.38 -15.66
CA SER A 28 11.35 -16.41 -14.60
C SER A 28 11.77 -16.93 -13.23
N SER A 29 11.42 -18.18 -12.90
CA SER A 29 11.83 -18.81 -11.64
C SER A 29 13.35 -18.92 -11.49
N TRP A 30 14.08 -19.20 -12.58
CA TRP A 30 15.54 -19.26 -12.60
C TRP A 30 16.17 -17.87 -12.45
N GLU A 31 15.60 -16.85 -13.07
CA GLU A 31 16.05 -15.46 -12.93
C GLU A 31 15.86 -14.95 -11.50
N THR A 32 14.75 -15.31 -10.84
CA THR A 32 14.53 -15.01 -9.43
C THR A 32 15.55 -15.73 -8.54
N TYR A 33 15.82 -17.02 -8.80
CA TYR A 33 16.81 -17.79 -8.06
C TYR A 33 18.22 -17.22 -8.18
N THR A 34 18.62 -16.78 -9.38
CA THR A 34 19.95 -16.21 -9.63
C THR A 34 20.13 -14.81 -9.04
N LYS A 35 19.05 -14.04 -8.88
CA LYS A 35 19.08 -12.72 -8.25
C LYS A 35 19.10 -12.76 -6.71
N CYS A 36 18.88 -13.92 -6.08
CA CYS A 36 18.67 -14.03 -4.63
C CYS A 36 17.67 -12.98 -4.12
N ASP A 37 16.61 -12.72 -4.90
CA ASP A 37 15.66 -11.66 -4.60
C ASP A 37 14.76 -12.11 -3.43
N PRO A 38 14.75 -11.39 -2.29
CA PRO A 38 13.98 -11.80 -1.10
C PRO A 38 12.47 -11.57 -1.24
N ARG A 39 11.97 -11.38 -2.47
CA ARG A 39 10.54 -11.11 -2.74
C ARG A 39 9.71 -12.34 -2.38
N PRO A 40 8.64 -12.18 -1.57
CA PRO A 40 7.78 -13.29 -1.21
C PRO A 40 7.08 -13.80 -2.47
N ASP A 41 7.01 -15.13 -2.59
CA ASP A 41 6.21 -15.78 -3.63
C ASP A 41 4.73 -15.48 -3.39
N THR A 42 4.07 -14.80 -4.34
CA THR A 42 2.67 -14.40 -4.26
C THR A 42 1.70 -15.59 -4.36
N ALA A 43 2.14 -16.73 -4.89
CA ALA A 43 1.37 -17.96 -4.84
C ALA A 43 1.35 -18.58 -3.43
N SER A 44 2.38 -18.30 -2.63
CA SER A 44 2.59 -18.87 -1.29
C SER A 44 2.06 -17.95 -0.20
N GLU A 45 0.91 -18.32 0.35
CA GLU A 45 0.30 -17.62 1.50
C GLU A 45 1.24 -17.54 2.72
N LYS A 46 2.02 -18.59 2.96
CA LYS A 46 3.00 -18.60 4.05
C LYS A 46 4.07 -17.52 3.84
N ALA A 47 4.55 -17.36 2.61
CA ALA A 47 5.56 -16.34 2.28
C ALA A 47 5.00 -14.94 2.49
N LEU A 48 3.78 -14.67 2.01
CA LEU A 48 3.10 -13.38 2.19
C LEU A 48 2.85 -13.05 3.67
N ASN A 49 2.35 -14.00 4.47
CA ASN A 49 2.14 -13.81 5.90
C ASN A 49 3.46 -13.55 6.65
N THR A 50 4.52 -14.25 6.28
CA THR A 50 5.85 -14.05 6.85
C THR A 50 6.34 -12.64 6.54
N PHE A 51 6.19 -12.18 5.30
CA PHE A 51 6.57 -10.84 4.88
C PHE A 51 5.82 -9.74 5.64
N LEU A 52 4.49 -9.86 5.75
CA LEU A 52 3.69 -8.89 6.51
C LEU A 52 4.08 -8.85 7.99
N SER A 53 4.31 -10.01 8.61
CA SER A 53 4.69 -10.10 10.02
C SER A 53 6.07 -9.47 10.26
N GLN A 54 7.05 -9.77 9.40
CA GLN A 54 8.38 -9.17 9.47
C GLN A 54 8.32 -7.66 9.25
N GLY A 55 7.51 -7.20 8.28
CA GLY A 55 7.30 -5.79 8.02
C GLY A 55 6.72 -5.04 9.22
N ALA A 56 5.79 -5.65 9.95
CA ALA A 56 5.21 -5.09 11.17
C ALA A 56 6.19 -5.12 12.35
N ASP A 57 6.99 -6.18 12.50
CA ASP A 57 7.96 -6.31 13.58
C ASP A 57 9.16 -5.34 13.44
N GLU A 58 9.55 -4.99 12.20
CA GLU A 58 10.60 -4.02 11.94
C GLU A 58 10.23 -2.60 12.38
N GLU A 59 8.95 -2.21 12.32
CA GLU A 59 8.46 -0.91 12.80
C GLU A 59 8.68 -0.74 14.30
N ALA A 60 8.49 -1.81 15.09
CA ALA A 60 8.70 -1.76 16.54
C ALA A 60 10.18 -1.58 16.93
N ARG A 61 11.13 -1.76 15.99
CA ARG A 61 12.58 -1.78 16.24
C ARG A 61 13.36 -0.61 15.67
N ALA A 62 12.75 0.24 14.84
CA ALA A 62 13.41 1.41 14.27
C ALA A 62 13.63 2.48 15.36
N ASN A 63 14.84 2.50 15.92
CA ASN A 63 15.33 3.51 16.86
C ASN A 63 16.67 4.06 16.31
N THR A 64 16.74 4.68 15.13
CA THR A 64 17.99 5.35 14.69
C THR A 64 17.80 6.36 13.55
N THR A 65 18.19 7.61 13.81
CA THR A 65 18.47 8.75 12.89
C THR A 65 17.34 9.20 11.93
N GLU A 66 16.96 10.47 12.09
CA GLU A 66 15.70 11.09 11.65
C GLU A 66 15.47 11.20 10.13
N SER A 67 16.48 11.54 9.32
CA SER A 67 16.29 11.70 7.87
C SER A 67 16.32 10.36 7.11
N THR A 68 17.05 9.38 7.65
CA THR A 68 17.18 8.04 7.04
C THR A 68 15.91 7.21 7.18
N GLU A 69 15.07 7.47 8.18
CA GLU A 69 13.86 6.67 8.42
C GLU A 69 12.78 6.91 7.37
N LEU A 70 12.55 8.16 6.94
CA LEU A 70 11.55 8.47 5.91
C LEU A 70 12.00 7.98 4.52
N GLU A 71 13.28 8.12 4.20
CA GLU A 71 13.88 7.56 2.96
C GLU A 71 13.70 6.04 2.92
N GLN A 72 14.10 5.35 3.99
CA GLN A 72 13.94 3.89 4.09
C GLN A 72 12.47 3.46 4.09
N ALA A 73 11.59 4.23 4.75
CA ALA A 73 10.15 3.95 4.73
C ALA A 73 9.59 4.06 3.31
N MET A 74 9.98 5.10 2.56
CA MET A 74 9.58 5.27 1.17
C MET A 74 10.13 4.17 0.26
N GLU A 75 11.40 3.80 0.38
CA GLU A 75 12.00 2.69 -0.38
C GLU A 75 11.28 1.36 -0.10
N ARG A 76 10.96 1.08 1.16
CA ARG A 76 10.16 -0.09 1.55
C ARG A 76 8.76 -0.05 0.97
N CYS A 77 8.13 1.12 0.89
CA CYS A 77 6.82 1.26 0.24
C CYS A 77 6.92 0.99 -1.26
N VAL A 78 7.98 1.44 -1.93
CA VAL A 78 8.24 1.14 -3.35
C VAL A 78 8.42 -0.38 -3.54
N TYR A 79 9.17 -1.01 -2.64
CA TYR A 79 9.32 -2.47 -2.64
C TYR A 79 7.98 -3.18 -2.39
N GLY A 80 7.17 -2.71 -1.44
CA GLY A 80 5.82 -3.20 -1.21
C GLY A 80 4.93 -3.08 -2.45
N GLU A 81 4.97 -1.95 -3.15
CA GLU A 81 4.20 -1.78 -4.40
C GLU A 81 4.67 -2.69 -5.53
N SER A 82 5.97 -3.02 -5.56
CA SER A 82 6.46 -4.00 -6.50
C SER A 82 5.80 -5.38 -6.24
N ILE A 83 5.64 -5.80 -4.98
CA ILE A 83 4.95 -7.05 -4.61
C ILE A 83 3.44 -6.92 -4.88
N ALA A 84 2.87 -5.74 -4.67
CA ALA A 84 1.48 -5.44 -4.99
C ALA A 84 1.17 -5.64 -6.49
N ALA A 85 2.10 -5.27 -7.37
CA ALA A 85 1.96 -5.51 -8.80
C ALA A 85 1.92 -7.02 -9.13
N ASP A 86 2.76 -7.82 -8.47
CA ASP A 86 2.76 -9.29 -8.63
C ASP A 86 1.46 -9.91 -8.10
N LEU A 87 0.92 -9.40 -6.98
CA LEU A 87 -0.39 -9.80 -6.45
C LEU A 87 -1.54 -9.46 -7.39
N LEU A 88 -1.51 -8.28 -8.02
CA LEU A 88 -2.53 -7.86 -8.99
C LEU A 88 -2.54 -8.78 -10.22
N ASN A 89 -1.36 -9.20 -10.70
CA ASN A 89 -1.25 -10.18 -11.76
C ASN A 89 -1.86 -11.53 -11.34
N ASP A 90 -1.57 -12.00 -10.11
CA ASP A 90 -2.10 -13.27 -9.60
C ASP A 90 -3.62 -13.22 -9.37
N ILE A 91 -4.16 -12.07 -8.96
CA ILE A 91 -5.61 -11.82 -8.86
C ILE A 91 -6.25 -11.94 -10.25
N GLY A 92 -5.66 -11.31 -11.26
CA GLY A 92 -6.12 -11.40 -12.66
C GLY A 92 -6.14 -12.84 -13.16
N GLN A 93 -5.05 -13.59 -12.97
CA GLN A 93 -4.97 -15.00 -13.36
C GLN A 93 -5.97 -15.88 -12.59
N SER A 94 -6.17 -15.62 -11.29
CA SER A 94 -7.13 -16.38 -10.47
C SER A 94 -8.56 -16.15 -10.96
N LEU A 95 -8.89 -14.91 -11.33
CA LEU A 95 -10.19 -14.56 -11.92
C LEU A 95 -10.41 -15.26 -13.26
N GLU A 96 -9.41 -15.27 -14.15
CA GLU A 96 -9.49 -15.96 -15.45
C GLU A 96 -9.68 -17.47 -15.30
N ASN A 97 -9.05 -18.07 -14.29
CA ASN A 97 -9.15 -19.49 -13.97
C ASN A 97 -10.42 -19.84 -13.16
N GLY A 98 -11.21 -18.85 -12.73
CA GLY A 98 -12.39 -19.05 -11.90
C GLY A 98 -12.09 -19.43 -10.44
N ASP A 99 -10.86 -19.25 -9.97
CA ASP A 99 -10.45 -19.49 -8.58
C ASP A 99 -10.76 -18.25 -7.71
N ILE A 100 -12.03 -18.13 -7.33
CA ILE A 100 -12.53 -17.01 -6.52
C ILE A 100 -11.89 -16.98 -5.12
N SER A 101 -11.52 -18.12 -4.57
CA SER A 101 -10.94 -18.20 -3.23
C SER A 101 -9.53 -17.61 -3.20
N ARG A 102 -8.69 -17.97 -4.19
CA ARG A 102 -7.35 -17.41 -4.33
C ARG A 102 -7.39 -15.91 -4.62
N MET A 103 -8.30 -15.50 -5.52
CA MET A 103 -8.53 -14.09 -5.84
C MET A 103 -8.85 -13.28 -4.57
N ALA A 104 -9.89 -13.66 -3.82
CA ALA A 104 -10.32 -12.95 -2.61
C ALA A 104 -9.24 -12.91 -1.52
N ARG A 105 -8.48 -14.01 -1.36
CA ARG A 105 -7.35 -14.06 -0.44
C ARG A 105 -6.27 -13.04 -0.82
N ASN A 106 -5.90 -13.00 -2.10
CA ASN A 106 -4.85 -12.11 -2.58
C ASN A 106 -5.29 -10.63 -2.54
N GLU A 107 -6.57 -10.35 -2.78
CA GLU A 107 -7.12 -8.99 -2.58
C GLU A 107 -6.97 -8.53 -1.12
N LYS A 108 -7.24 -9.42 -0.17
CA LYS A 108 -7.01 -9.13 1.26
C LYS A 108 -5.53 -8.88 1.57
N PHE A 109 -4.62 -9.67 0.99
CA PHE A 109 -3.18 -9.44 1.15
C PHE A 109 -2.75 -8.10 0.57
N LEU A 110 -3.27 -7.71 -0.59
CA LEU A 110 -3.00 -6.44 -1.23
C LEU A 110 -3.45 -5.26 -0.35
N GLU A 111 -4.64 -5.36 0.27
CA GLU A 111 -5.13 -4.37 1.22
C GLU A 111 -4.22 -4.24 2.44
N LEU A 112 -3.83 -5.37 3.06
CA LEU A 112 -2.95 -5.39 4.21
C LEU A 112 -1.56 -4.80 3.89
N LEU A 113 -0.99 -5.16 2.74
CA LEU A 113 0.30 -4.68 2.29
C LEU A 113 0.31 -3.15 2.11
N ARG A 114 -0.74 -2.61 1.48
CA ARG A 114 -0.88 -1.16 1.28
C ARG A 114 -1.20 -0.41 2.58
N GLY A 115 -1.95 -1.04 3.49
CA GLY A 115 -2.15 -0.55 4.84
C GLY A 115 -0.83 -0.38 5.59
N LEU A 116 -0.01 -1.43 5.57
CA LEU A 116 1.33 -1.43 6.17
C LEU A 116 2.26 -0.39 5.55
N SER A 117 2.26 -0.23 4.21
CA SER A 117 2.99 0.86 3.55
C SER A 117 2.57 2.25 4.06
N PHE A 118 1.27 2.48 4.23
CA PHE A 118 0.78 3.75 4.76
C PHE A 118 1.18 3.95 6.22
N ASP A 119 1.10 2.91 7.05
CA ASP A 119 1.48 2.97 8.46
C ASP A 119 2.99 3.24 8.63
N LYS A 120 3.83 2.72 7.74
CA LYS A 120 5.26 3.08 7.68
C LYS A 120 5.48 4.56 7.42
N ILE A 121 4.82 5.11 6.41
CA ILE A 121 4.92 6.55 6.11
C ILE A 121 4.38 7.35 7.29
N ASP A 122 3.30 6.89 7.94
CA ASP A 122 2.69 7.56 9.07
C ASP A 122 3.64 7.61 10.27
N PHE A 123 4.23 6.48 10.64
CA PHE A 123 5.22 6.37 11.70
C PHE A 123 6.46 7.23 11.43
N ALA A 124 7.03 7.14 10.23
CA ALA A 124 8.18 7.95 9.83
C ALA A 124 7.87 9.45 9.85
N THR A 125 6.67 9.85 9.42
CA THR A 125 6.22 11.25 9.53
C THR A 125 6.07 11.67 10.99
N ALA A 126 5.49 10.83 11.85
CA ALA A 126 5.31 11.14 13.27
C ALA A 126 6.66 11.35 13.97
N HIS A 127 7.65 10.50 13.65
CA HIS A 127 9.01 10.65 14.13
C HIS A 127 9.65 11.96 13.65
N LEU A 128 9.55 12.25 12.35
CA LEU A 128 10.02 13.50 11.74
C LEU A 128 9.40 14.75 12.40
N LEU A 129 8.09 14.73 12.63
CA LEU A 129 7.37 15.85 13.28
C LEU A 129 7.69 15.97 14.77
N SER A 130 8.08 14.89 15.43
CA SER A 130 8.49 14.91 16.84
C SER A 130 9.85 15.56 17.05
N HIS A 131 10.69 15.57 16.00
CA HIS A 131 12.03 16.14 15.97
C HIS A 131 12.11 17.29 14.96
N TRP A 132 11.02 18.03 14.76
CA TRP A 132 10.98 19.10 13.77
C TRP A 132 12.02 20.20 14.05
N ASP A 133 12.45 20.34 15.30
CA ASP A 133 13.47 21.29 15.74
C ASP A 133 14.85 20.98 15.13
N SER A 134 15.19 19.71 14.91
CA SER A 134 16.44 19.31 14.26
C SER A 134 16.47 19.66 12.76
N LEU A 135 15.30 19.76 12.13
CA LEU A 135 15.14 20.10 10.71
C LEU A 135 15.31 21.61 10.48
N SER A 136 15.02 22.43 11.50
CA SER A 136 15.09 23.90 11.44
C SER A 136 16.54 24.42 11.31
N GLY A 137 17.11 24.26 10.13
CA GLY A 137 18.49 24.63 9.79
C GLY A 137 18.74 26.12 9.54
N GLY A 138 17.89 27.05 10.03
CA GLY A 138 18.11 28.48 9.84
C GLY A 138 16.98 29.40 10.32
N ASP A 139 17.18 30.71 10.13
CA ASP A 139 16.31 31.86 10.50
C ASP A 139 14.91 31.86 9.84
N GLU A 140 14.51 30.80 9.12
CA GLU A 140 13.20 30.70 8.48
C GLU A 140 12.18 30.03 9.42
N ASP A 141 11.12 30.78 9.72
CA ASP A 141 9.94 30.41 10.52
C ASP A 141 9.15 29.18 9.99
N PHE A 142 9.59 28.56 8.89
CA PHE A 142 8.91 27.50 8.16
C PHE A 142 9.91 26.49 7.62
N ASP A 143 9.59 25.20 7.78
CA ASP A 143 10.40 24.14 7.19
C ASP A 143 9.56 23.25 6.26
N ARG A 144 10.22 22.71 5.23
CA ARG A 144 9.61 21.84 4.23
C ARG A 144 10.55 20.70 3.85
N THR A 145 10.01 19.49 3.85
CA THR A 145 10.68 18.30 3.31
C THR A 145 9.83 17.74 2.18
N CYS A 146 10.46 17.34 1.08
CA CYS A 146 9.78 16.77 -0.07
C CYS A 146 10.60 15.65 -0.69
N MET A 147 9.93 14.57 -1.08
CA MET A 147 10.56 13.33 -1.53
C MET A 147 9.69 12.63 -2.57
N THR A 148 10.34 11.94 -3.49
CA THR A 148 9.68 11.12 -4.51
C THR A 148 10.43 9.81 -4.68
N ALA A 149 9.73 8.68 -4.64
CA ALA A 149 10.30 7.36 -4.89
C ALA A 149 9.26 6.43 -5.52
N GLY A 150 9.62 5.76 -6.63
CA GLY A 150 8.77 4.74 -7.26
C GLY A 150 7.32 5.16 -7.56
N GLY A 151 7.08 6.43 -7.87
CA GLY A 151 5.74 6.99 -8.12
C GLY A 151 4.99 7.46 -6.87
N ILE A 152 5.49 7.16 -5.67
CA ILE A 152 5.01 7.74 -4.41
C ILE A 152 5.65 9.12 -4.24
N ARG A 153 4.84 10.12 -3.87
CA ARG A 153 5.30 11.49 -3.64
C ARG A 153 4.88 11.93 -2.25
N PHE A 154 5.82 12.52 -1.52
CA PHE A 154 5.64 12.93 -0.14
C PHE A 154 6.07 14.39 0.02
N GLY A 155 5.29 15.14 0.79
CA GLY A 155 5.63 16.49 1.21
C GLY A 155 5.15 16.73 2.62
N VAL A 156 6.00 17.31 3.46
CA VAL A 156 5.59 17.83 4.77
C VAL A 156 6.05 19.27 4.90
N TRP A 157 5.16 20.09 5.43
CA TRP A 157 5.44 21.49 5.74
C TRP A 157 5.02 21.75 7.17
N VAL A 158 5.89 22.44 7.91
CA VAL A 158 5.68 22.74 9.31
C VAL A 158 5.68 24.26 9.50
N ASN A 159 4.62 24.77 10.12
CA ASN A 159 4.56 26.11 10.66
C ASN A 159 4.72 26.07 12.18
N VAL A 160 5.81 26.67 12.64
CA VAL A 160 6.05 26.91 14.06
C VAL A 160 5.92 28.37 14.43
N SER A 161 5.77 29.26 13.44
CA SER A 161 5.57 30.68 13.67
C SER A 161 4.15 30.99 14.12
N LEU A 162 4.05 31.68 15.25
CA LEU A 162 2.82 32.27 15.76
C LEU A 162 2.48 33.60 15.05
N LYS A 163 3.34 34.08 14.13
CA LYS A 163 3.03 35.26 13.33
C LYS A 163 2.06 34.86 12.22
N GLY A 164 0.85 35.39 12.31
CA GLY A 164 -0.21 35.14 11.32
C GLY A 164 0.25 35.45 9.89
N PHE A 165 0.39 34.43 9.05
CA PHE A 165 0.64 34.63 7.62
C PHE A 165 -0.68 34.76 6.84
N ARG A 166 -0.66 35.43 5.67
CA ARG A 166 -1.82 35.41 4.75
C ARG A 166 -1.84 34.07 4.02
N MET A 167 -3.02 33.58 3.60
CA MET A 167 -3.19 32.33 2.84
C MET A 167 -1.95 32.03 1.98
N LYS A 168 -1.25 30.95 2.32
CA LYS A 168 0.05 30.60 1.73
C LYS A 168 -0.16 29.29 0.98
N THR A 169 0.05 29.34 -0.32
CA THR A 169 0.26 28.14 -1.12
C THR A 169 1.62 27.59 -0.73
N VAL A 170 1.62 26.39 -0.15
CA VAL A 170 2.83 25.64 0.13
C VAL A 170 3.14 24.83 -1.10
N ASP A 171 4.30 25.11 -1.70
CA ASP A 171 4.77 24.43 -2.90
C ASP A 171 5.85 23.41 -2.56
N PHE A 172 5.58 22.15 -2.94
CA PHE A 172 6.49 21.01 -2.87
C PHE A 172 7.02 20.72 -4.28
N ALA A 173 7.75 21.68 -4.85
CA ALA A 173 8.17 21.65 -6.25
C ALA A 173 8.87 20.34 -6.66
N ALA A 174 9.75 19.79 -5.83
CA ALA A 174 10.46 18.53 -6.14
C ALA A 174 9.53 17.30 -6.16
N ALA A 175 8.36 17.40 -5.53
CA ALA A 175 7.32 16.39 -5.57
C ALA A 175 6.18 16.75 -6.54
N GLY A 176 6.22 17.91 -7.21
CA GLY A 176 5.15 18.38 -8.09
C GLY A 176 3.78 18.44 -7.40
N MET A 177 3.76 18.80 -6.12
CA MET A 177 2.53 18.95 -5.32
C MET A 177 2.47 20.36 -4.75
N SER A 178 1.27 20.90 -4.61
CA SER A 178 1.03 22.13 -3.88
C SER A 178 -0.22 22.02 -3.03
N THR A 179 -0.29 22.80 -1.96
CA THR A 179 -1.47 22.86 -1.10
C THR A 179 -1.66 24.24 -0.53
N ASP A 180 -2.88 24.73 -0.63
CA ASP A 180 -3.27 25.98 -0.02
C ASP A 180 -3.57 25.76 1.47
N VAL A 181 -2.90 26.53 2.32
CA VAL A 181 -3.17 26.51 3.76
C VAL A 181 -4.22 27.58 4.07
N PRO A 182 -5.43 27.18 4.53
CA PRO A 182 -6.48 28.11 4.89
C PRO A 182 -6.01 29.15 5.92
N ARG A 183 -6.44 30.40 5.74
CA ARG A 183 -6.12 31.51 6.64
C ARG A 183 -6.39 31.22 8.13
N PRO A 184 -7.45 30.50 8.54
CA PRO A 184 -7.64 30.20 9.96
C PRO A 184 -6.49 29.41 10.62
N LEU A 185 -5.69 28.68 9.83
CA LEU A 185 -4.57 27.89 10.32
C LEU A 185 -3.26 28.68 10.35
N SER A 186 -3.25 29.91 9.85
CA SER A 186 -2.01 30.65 9.63
C SER A 186 -1.39 31.30 10.86
N GLY A 187 -2.13 31.36 11.96
CA GLY A 187 -1.62 31.78 13.28
C GLY A 187 -1.45 30.62 14.25
N ALA A 188 -1.66 29.37 13.81
CA ALA A 188 -1.53 28.18 14.62
C ALA A 188 -0.24 27.44 14.28
N SER A 189 0.32 26.74 15.28
CA SER A 189 1.40 25.79 15.02
C SER A 189 0.80 24.53 14.39
N VAL A 190 1.05 24.35 13.10
CA VAL A 190 0.42 23.31 12.28
C VAL A 190 1.45 22.66 11.39
N ALA A 191 1.27 21.38 11.14
CA ALA A 191 1.96 20.64 10.09
C ALA A 191 0.95 20.22 9.02
N VAL A 192 1.36 20.33 7.76
CA VAL A 192 0.60 19.86 6.60
C VAL A 192 1.40 18.75 5.95
N ARG A 193 0.78 17.58 5.83
CA ARG A 193 1.33 16.42 5.13
C ARG A 193 0.55 16.19 3.84
N ASN A 194 1.29 16.04 2.76
CA ASN A 194 0.80 15.61 1.45
C ASN A 194 1.41 14.27 1.09
N ILE A 195 0.54 13.33 0.74
CA ILE A 195 0.95 12.03 0.22
C ILE A 195 0.19 11.79 -1.08
N PHE A 196 0.93 11.46 -2.12
CA PHE A 196 0.40 10.90 -3.35
C PHE A 196 0.88 9.47 -3.51
N VAL A 197 -0.07 8.57 -3.76
CA VAL A 197 0.21 7.18 -4.09
C VAL A 197 -0.41 6.82 -5.45
N PRO A 198 0.29 6.04 -6.29
CA PRO A 198 -0.19 5.69 -7.64
C PRO A 198 -1.26 4.58 -7.62
N TYR A 199 -1.90 4.35 -6.47
CA TYR A 199 -2.87 3.29 -6.26
C TYR A 199 -3.99 3.74 -5.34
N ARG A 200 -5.11 3.02 -5.41
CA ARG A 200 -6.31 3.39 -4.69
C ARG A 200 -6.12 2.98 -3.25
N PHE A 201 -5.89 3.97 -2.40
CA PHE A 201 -5.84 3.75 -0.96
C PHE A 201 -7.24 3.92 -0.36
N VAL A 202 -7.86 2.81 0.04
CA VAL A 202 -9.07 2.83 0.86
C VAL A 202 -8.69 2.23 2.21
N ARG A 203 -8.44 3.08 3.20
CA ARG A 203 -8.39 2.62 4.58
C ARG A 203 -9.83 2.40 5.01
N ASN A 204 -10.22 1.16 5.29
CA ASN A 204 -11.50 0.87 5.91
C ASN A 204 -11.49 1.40 7.35
N GLN A 205 -11.59 2.72 7.51
CA GLN A 205 -11.73 3.36 8.82
C GLN A 205 -13.14 3.04 9.33
N GLY A 206 -13.26 1.90 10.00
CA GLY A 206 -14.39 1.57 10.87
C GLY A 206 -15.72 1.34 10.15
N ASN A 207 -15.93 0.13 9.64
CA ASN A 207 -17.24 -0.51 9.81
C ASN A 207 -17.26 -1.26 11.16
N SER A 208 -16.98 -0.54 12.25
CA SER A 208 -17.24 -1.01 13.61
C SER A 208 -18.73 -0.83 13.89
N ASN A 209 -19.57 -1.55 13.14
CA ASN A 209 -20.90 -1.88 13.61
C ASN A 209 -20.72 -2.98 14.65
N GLY A 210 -20.96 -2.60 15.91
CA GLY A 210 -20.69 -3.41 17.09
C GLY A 210 -21.27 -4.82 16.99
N ASN A 211 -20.39 -5.80 16.85
CA ASN A 211 -20.56 -7.07 17.51
C ASN A 211 -19.22 -7.44 18.14
N SER A 212 -18.98 -6.88 19.32
CA SER A 212 -17.87 -7.21 20.19
C SER A 212 -18.05 -8.66 20.63
N ASN A 213 -17.35 -9.62 20.02
CA ASN A 213 -16.98 -10.88 20.66
C ASN A 213 -15.80 -11.50 19.91
N ASN A 214 -14.66 -11.56 20.60
CA ASN A 214 -13.41 -12.21 20.24
C ASN A 214 -12.72 -11.74 18.96
N ASP A 215 -11.72 -10.87 19.13
CA ASP A 215 -10.40 -11.08 18.53
C ASP A 215 -9.36 -10.23 19.27
N SER A 216 -9.06 -10.66 20.50
CA SER A 216 -7.76 -10.38 21.09
C SER A 216 -6.75 -11.25 20.35
N ILE A 217 -5.92 -10.64 19.50
CA ILE A 217 -4.69 -11.26 18.99
C ILE A 217 -3.75 -11.41 20.19
N GLY A 218 -3.94 -12.50 20.92
CA GLY A 218 -3.07 -13.04 21.94
C GLY A 218 -2.43 -14.30 21.40
N ALA A 219 -1.10 -14.35 21.49
CA ALA A 219 -0.21 -15.46 21.23
C ALA A 219 -0.84 -16.87 21.27
N GLY A 220 -0.59 -17.63 20.19
CA GLY A 220 -0.40 -19.07 20.25
C GLY A 220 -1.66 -19.96 20.27
N ARG A 221 -2.10 -20.38 19.08
CA ARG A 221 -2.49 -21.79 18.83
C ARG A 221 -2.72 -22.06 17.35
N VAL A 222 -2.07 -23.10 16.83
CA VAL A 222 -2.49 -23.82 15.62
C VAL A 222 -3.28 -25.04 16.09
N PRO A 223 -4.53 -25.23 15.65
CA PRO A 223 -4.95 -26.50 15.02
C PRO A 223 -6.00 -26.26 13.91
N GLY A 224 -6.05 -26.97 12.77
CA GLY A 224 -6.03 -28.43 12.62
C GLY A 224 -7.47 -29.00 12.57
N THR A 225 -8.01 -29.17 11.35
CA THR A 225 -9.04 -30.14 10.90
C THR A 225 -10.40 -30.27 11.64
N SER A 226 -11.52 -30.03 10.91
CA SER A 226 -12.62 -30.98 10.56
C SER A 226 -13.93 -30.23 10.20
N VAL A 227 -14.44 -30.29 8.95
CA VAL A 227 -15.50 -31.21 8.42
C VAL A 227 -16.97 -30.77 8.70
N VAL A 228 -17.68 -30.47 7.61
CA VAL A 228 -19.12 -30.67 7.26
C VAL A 228 -20.22 -29.70 7.77
N GLY A 229 -21.11 -29.35 6.82
CA GLY A 229 -22.45 -28.75 6.97
C GLY A 229 -22.65 -27.60 5.96
N ASP A 230 -22.92 -27.83 4.68
CA ASP A 230 -24.24 -28.08 4.04
C ASP A 230 -25.34 -27.04 4.32
N ASP A 231 -25.86 -26.55 3.18
CA ASP A 231 -27.19 -26.00 2.86
C ASP A 231 -27.52 -24.48 2.92
N ALA A 232 -28.08 -24.09 1.75
CA ALA A 232 -29.09 -23.08 1.43
C ALA A 232 -28.63 -21.61 1.31
N ASP A 233 -28.55 -21.06 0.08
CA ASP A 233 -29.64 -20.60 -0.80
C ASP A 233 -30.04 -19.14 -0.48
N GLY A 234 -29.98 -18.27 -1.50
CA GLY A 234 -30.18 -16.84 -1.31
C GLY A 234 -29.57 -15.98 -2.41
N SER A 235 -30.08 -16.15 -3.62
CA SER A 235 -29.87 -15.26 -4.75
C SER A 235 -30.21 -13.80 -4.43
N ASN A 236 -29.34 -12.86 -4.80
CA ASN A 236 -29.81 -11.55 -5.22
C ASN A 236 -28.91 -10.96 -6.30
N ALA A 237 -29.40 -11.03 -7.53
CA ALA A 237 -28.85 -10.35 -8.68
C ALA A 237 -29.33 -8.90 -8.67
N ASN A 238 -28.40 -7.96 -8.73
CA ASN A 238 -28.71 -6.62 -9.24
C ASN A 238 -27.51 -6.10 -10.03
N THR A 239 -27.70 -6.06 -11.35
CA THR A 239 -26.73 -5.56 -12.34
C THR A 239 -27.32 -4.31 -12.98
N ALA A 240 -26.58 -3.19 -12.94
CA ALA A 240 -26.43 -2.16 -13.99
C ALA A 240 -25.80 -0.88 -13.39
N PRO A 241 -25.27 0.06 -14.20
CA PRO A 241 -24.30 -0.12 -15.27
C PRO A 241 -23.12 0.90 -15.17
N GLY A 242 -21.99 0.59 -15.83
CA GLY A 242 -21.07 1.60 -16.38
C GLY A 242 -20.28 2.45 -15.37
N VAL A 243 -19.24 1.87 -14.77
CA VAL A 243 -18.18 2.64 -14.11
C VAL A 243 -17.04 2.83 -15.11
N VAL A 244 -16.82 4.08 -15.51
CA VAL A 244 -15.62 4.54 -16.22
C VAL A 244 -14.39 4.16 -15.38
N PRO A 245 -13.28 3.64 -15.95
CA PRO A 245 -12.09 3.36 -15.17
C PRO A 245 -11.56 4.67 -14.60
N ASN A 246 -11.80 4.92 -13.31
CA ASN A 246 -11.15 5.97 -12.55
C ASN A 246 -9.68 5.55 -12.42
N ASP A 247 -8.74 6.36 -12.87
CA ASP A 247 -7.33 6.07 -12.69
C ASP A 247 -7.09 6.02 -11.18
N GLY A 248 -6.67 4.86 -10.67
CA GLY A 248 -6.73 4.58 -9.24
C GLY A 248 -5.83 5.43 -8.35
N SER A 249 -5.28 6.56 -8.81
CA SER A 249 -4.38 7.40 -8.03
C SER A 249 -5.12 8.14 -6.90
N ALA A 250 -4.48 8.25 -5.73
CA ALA A 250 -5.05 8.94 -4.57
C ALA A 250 -4.06 9.98 -4.02
N GLN A 251 -4.55 11.21 -3.87
CA GLN A 251 -3.86 12.27 -3.13
C GLN A 251 -4.59 12.47 -1.79
N LYS A 252 -3.83 12.41 -0.69
CA LYS A 252 -4.35 12.66 0.67
C LYS A 252 -3.60 13.82 1.29
N VAL A 253 -4.37 14.80 1.77
CA VAL A 253 -3.88 15.96 2.53
C VAL A 253 -4.34 15.82 3.96
N GLU A 254 -3.41 15.85 4.91
CA GLU A 254 -3.72 15.81 6.33
C GLU A 254 -3.07 17.00 7.04
N ILE A 255 -3.80 17.56 8.01
CA ILE A 255 -3.38 18.72 8.79
C ILE A 255 -3.40 18.33 10.26
N ALA A 256 -2.26 18.42 10.92
CA ALA A 256 -2.11 18.15 12.35
C ALA A 256 -1.75 19.43 13.11
N GLN A 257 -2.40 19.66 14.25
CA GLN A 257 -1.99 20.71 15.20
C GLN A 257 -0.82 20.19 16.04
N LEU A 258 0.26 20.96 16.11
CA LEU A 258 1.39 20.63 16.96
C LEU A 258 1.10 21.08 18.39
N ARG A 259 1.29 20.17 19.35
CA ARG A 259 1.27 20.54 20.77
C ARG A 259 2.59 21.21 21.10
N THR A 260 2.55 22.52 21.39
CA THR A 260 3.67 23.21 22.02
C THR A 260 3.95 22.56 23.37
N ARG A 261 5.16 22.03 23.57
CA ARG A 261 5.68 21.80 24.92
C ARG A 261 5.81 23.18 25.56
N ASN A 262 5.03 23.46 26.61
CA ASN A 262 5.24 24.63 27.43
C ASN A 262 6.67 24.54 28.00
N LEU A 263 7.53 25.47 27.57
CA LEU A 263 8.76 25.82 28.27
C LEU A 263 8.40 26.63 29.52
#